data_AF-A0A318HNG0-F1
#
_entry.id   AF-A0A318HNG0-F1
#
_cell.length_a   1.000
_cell.length_b   1.000
_cell.length_c   1.000
_cell.angle_alpha   90.00
_cell.angle_beta   90.00
_cell.angle_gamma   90.00
#
_symmetry.space_group_name_H-M   'P 1'
#
loop_
_entity.id
_entity.type
_entity.pdbx_description
1 polymer ?
#
loop_
_entity_poly.entity_id
_entity_poly.type
_entity_poly.pdbx_seq_one_letter_code
_entity_poly.pdbx_strand_id
1 'polypeptide(L)' 'MWMLTTSDGRRLADIRSEMDARRIVHTLGTTEWRGPYSWKVVDNQGKLFVAEIRHRSGGGRR' A
#
# COMPACT_ATOMS: atom_id res chain seq x y z
N MET A 1 -11.85 -3.53 5.81
CA MET A 1 -11.17 -2.22 5.86
C MET A 1 -9.73 -2.41 5.48
N TRP A 2 -9.16 -1.56 4.63
CA TRP A 2 -7.82 -1.75 4.07
C TRP A 2 -6.81 -0.80 4.70
N MET A 3 -5.55 -1.20 4.64
CA MET A 3 -4.42 -0.43 5.11
C MET A 3 -3.29 -0.54 4.10
N LEU A 4 -2.66 0.58 3.78
CA LEU A 4 -1.45 0.68 3.01
C LEU A 4 -0.28 0.96 3.96
N THR A 5 0.79 0.19 3.85
CA THR A 5 2.04 0.40 4.58
C THR A 5 3.16 0.53 3.57
N THR A 6 4.02 1.52 3.73
CA THR A 6 5.20 1.69 2.89
C THR A 6 6.47 1.45 3.70
N SER A 7 7.50 0.91 3.05
CA SER A 7 8.80 0.68 3.71
C SER A 7 9.51 1.99 4.11
N ASP A 8 9.09 3.14 3.58
CA ASP A 8 9.61 4.44 4.03
C ASP A 8 8.99 4.92 5.37
N GLY A 9 8.03 4.16 5.92
CA GLY A 9 7.42 4.42 7.22
C GLY A 9 6.05 5.08 7.15
N ARG A 10 5.51 5.36 5.95
CA ARG A 10 4.14 5.87 5.80
C ARG A 10 3.14 4.73 5.97
N ARG A 11 2.05 5.03 6.65
CA ARG A 11 0.96 4.09 6.84
C ARG A 11 -0.36 4.82 6.71
N LEU A 12 -1.15 4.43 5.71
CA LEU A 12 -2.52 4.89 5.52
C LEU A 12 -3.46 3.77 5.96
N ALA A 13 -4.26 4.05 6.98
CA ALA A 13 -5.34 3.17 7.41
C ALA A 13 -6.68 3.70 6.88
N ASP A 14 -7.77 3.01 7.21
CA ASP A 14 -9.14 3.47 6.92
C ASP A 14 -9.51 3.52 5.44
N ILE A 15 -8.87 2.68 4.63
CA ILE A 15 -9.19 2.61 3.20
C ILE A 15 -10.43 1.74 3.03
N ARG A 16 -11.48 2.27 2.38
CA ARG A 16 -12.79 1.63 2.28
C ARG A 16 -12.77 0.37 1.41
N SER A 17 -11.98 0.36 0.35
CA SER A 17 -11.92 -0.74 -0.62
C SER A 17 -10.48 -1.10 -1.03
N GLU A 18 -10.28 -2.33 -1.50
CA GLU A 18 -9.00 -2.77 -2.09
C GLU A 18 -8.63 -1.90 -3.29
N MET A 19 -9.63 -1.56 -4.12
CA MET A 19 -9.44 -0.76 -5.33
C MET A 19 -8.94 0.66 -4.98
N ASP A 20 -9.47 1.25 -3.91
CA ASP A 20 -8.99 2.54 -3.41
C ASP A 20 -7.55 2.42 -2.91
N ALA A 21 -7.22 1.34 -2.20
CA ALA A 21 -5.88 1.10 -1.70
C ALA A 21 -4.86 0.96 -2.85
N ARG A 22 -5.22 0.21 -3.90
CA ARG A 22 -4.42 0.11 -5.12
C ARG A 22 -4.28 1.45 -5.83
N ARG A 23 -5.37 2.21 -5.96
CA ARG A 23 -5.33 3.55 -6.57
C ARG A 23 -4.36 4.46 -5.82
N ILE A 24 -4.39 4.45 -4.49
CA ILE A 24 -3.45 5.25 -3.67
C ILE A 24 -2.00 4.84 -3.97
N VAL A 25 -1.69 3.54 -4.06
CA VAL A 25 -0.34 3.07 -4.42
C VAL A 25 0.12 3.67 -5.74
N HIS A 26 -0.73 3.66 -6.76
CA HIS A 26 -0.45 4.28 -8.06
C HIS A 26 -0.34 5.82 -8.02
N THR A 27 -0.84 6.50 -6.99
CA THR A 27 -0.62 7.95 -6.82
C THR A 27 0.70 8.31 -6.16
N LEU A 28 1.40 7.34 -5.54
CA LEU A 28 2.66 7.60 -4.84
C LEU A 28 3.85 7.82 -5.80
N GLY A 29 3.72 7.41 -7.06
CA GLY A 29 4.76 7.54 -8.08
C GLY A 29 4.69 6.43 -9.12
N THR A 30 5.83 6.11 -9.72
CA THR A 30 5.94 4.99 -10.66
C THR A 30 5.91 3.68 -9.89
N THR A 31 4.88 2.86 -10.14
CA THR A 31 4.69 1.59 -9.45
C THR A 31 5.03 0.41 -10.34
N GLU A 32 5.80 -0.54 -9.83
CA GLU A 32 6.08 -1.82 -10.46
C GLU A 32 5.46 -2.94 -9.62
N TRP A 33 4.78 -3.87 -10.29
CA TRP A 33 4.10 -4.98 -9.64
C TRP A 33 5.12 -5.97 -9.05
N ARG A 34 5.04 -6.22 -7.75
CA ARG A 34 5.92 -7.16 -7.03
C ARG A 34 5.17 -8.39 -6.51
N GLY A 35 3.87 -8.27 -6.25
CA GLY A 35 3.03 -9.35 -5.75
C GLY A 35 1.56 -8.95 -5.65
N PRO A 36 0.68 -9.86 -5.20
CA PRO A 36 -0.78 -9.65 -5.21
C PRO A 36 -1.24 -8.41 -4.43
N TYR A 37 -0.49 -8.02 -3.40
CA TYR A 37 -0.77 -6.85 -2.56
C TYR A 37 0.47 -5.96 -2.31
N SER A 38 1.52 -6.13 -3.09
CA SER A 38 2.80 -5.43 -2.89
C SER A 38 3.31 -4.85 -4.21
N TRP A 39 3.75 -3.60 -4.18
CA TRP A 39 4.31 -2.87 -5.31
C TRP A 39 5.64 -2.24 -4.91
N LYS A 40 6.58 -2.20 -5.85
CA LYS A 40 7.75 -1.33 -5.74
C LYS A 40 7.33 0.05 -6.24
N VAL A 41 7.68 1.10 -5.53
CA VAL A 41 7.30 2.48 -5.86
C VAL A 41 8.56 3.32 -5.92
N VAL A 42 8.66 4.11 -6.99
CA VAL A 42 9.67 5.16 -7.14
C VAL A 42 8.94 6.49 -7.09
N ASP A 43 9.18 7.30 -6.07
CA ASP A 43 8.61 8.64 -6.01
C ASP A 43 9.27 9.61 -7.00
N ASN A 44 8.72 10.81 -7.08
CA ASN A 44 9.21 11.87 -7.94
C ASN A 44 10.60 12.41 -7.55
N GLN A 45 11.12 12.03 -6.37
CA GLN A 45 12.47 12.35 -5.91
C GLN A 45 13.47 11.22 -6.25
N GLY A 46 13.02 10.15 -6.91
CA GLY A 46 13.82 8.96 -7.21
C GLY A 46 14.00 8.03 -6.02
N LYS A 47 13.25 8.23 -4.92
CA LYS A 47 13.32 7.36 -3.75
C LYS A 47 12.54 6.08 -4.00
N LEU A 48 13.23 4.96 -3.82
CA LEU A 48 12.65 3.64 -3.97
C LEU A 48 12.15 3.10 -2.63
N PHE A 49 10.89 2.69 -2.59
CA PHE A 49 10.29 2.00 -1.44
C PHE A 49 9.29 0.96 -1.90
N VAL A 50 8.83 0.12 -0.98
CA VAL A 50 7.79 -0.88 -1.25
C VAL A 50 6.51 -0.40 -0.60
N ALA A 51 5.40 -0.50 -1.33
CA ALA A 51 4.06 -0.19 -0.88
C ALA A 51 3.26 -1.49 -0.81
N GLU A 52 2.68 -1.78 0.35
CA GLU A 52 1.96 -3.01 0.61
C GLU A 52 0.57 -2.71 1.16
N ILE A 53 -0.46 -3.24 0.53
CA ILE A 53 -1.82 -3.17 1.04
C ILE A 53 -2.13 -4.43 1.82
N ARG A 54 -2.88 -4.29 2.89
CA ARG A 54 -3.38 -5.41 3.69
C ARG A 54 -4.80 -5.16 4.12
N HIS A 55 -5.59 -6.21 4.11
CA HIS A 55 -6.91 -6.13 4.70
C HIS A 55 -6.75 -6.11 6.22
N ARG A 56 -7.23 -5.06 6.87
CA ARG A 56 -7.58 -5.05 8.29
C ARG A 56 -8.83 -5.93 8.43
N SER A 57 -8.67 -7.23 8.23
CA SER A 57 -9.57 -8.21 8.85
C SER A 57 -9.42 -7.98 10.34
N GLY A 58 -10.50 -7.62 11.03
CA GLY A 58 -10.49 -7.56 12.49
C GLY A 58 -9.87 -8.86 12.98
N GLY A 59 -8.75 -8.76 13.70
CA GLY A 59 -8.12 -9.93 14.28
C GLY A 59 -9.17 -10.62 15.13
N GLY A 60 -9.62 -11.78 14.68
CA GLY A 60 -10.21 -12.77 15.56
C GLY A 60 -9.15 -13.06 16.61
N ARG A 61 -9.29 -12.43 17.77
CA ARG A 61 -8.83 -13.00 19.02
C ARG A 61 -9.60 -14.31 19.18
N ARG A 62 -8.91 -15.43 19.06
CA ARG A 62 -9.22 -16.65 19.80
C ARG A 62 -7.93 -17.11 20.44
#